data_AF-A0A6V7KEF0-F1
#
_entry.id   AF-A0A6V7KEF0-F1
#
_cell.length_a   1.000
_cell.length_b   1.000
_cell.length_c   1.000
_cell.angle_alpha   90.00
_cell.angle_beta   90.00
_cell.angle_gamma   90.00
#
_symmetry.space_group_name_H-M   'P 1'
#
loop_
_entity.id
_entity.type
_entity.pdbx_description
1 polymer ?
#
loop_
_entity_poly.entity_id
_entity_poly.type
_entity_poly.pdbx_seq_one_letter_code
_entity_poly.pdbx_strand_id
1 'polypeptide(L)'
;AYLTLPGETSEGYQILYGTFLDLDPAHYVYNDCMKFWNMVTDLWIRECATMKGHLFVVDIGGISFGHAGRLSPLGLKKYLTFLQEALPVRLKGLHFVNSMPVMEVILGMMKPFMKKELMDI
;
A
#
# COMPACT_ATOMS: atom_id res chain seq x y z
N ALA A 1 5.44 -2.50 -10.31
CA ALA A 1 5.92 -3.83 -9.92
C ALA A 1 5.56 -4.07 -8.46
N TYR A 2 5.24 -5.31 -8.12
CA TYR A 2 4.94 -5.74 -6.74
C TYR A 2 5.70 -7.02 -6.47
N LEU A 3 6.44 -7.09 -5.37
CA LEU A 3 7.27 -8.23 -5.03
C LEU A 3 7.51 -8.34 -3.52
N THR A 4 7.63 -9.55 -3.03
CA THR A 4 8.08 -9.84 -1.67
C THR A 4 9.59 -9.65 -1.60
N LEU A 5 10.08 -8.88 -0.63
CA LEU A 5 11.53 -8.75 -0.43
C LEU A 5 12.09 -10.00 0.26
N PRO A 6 13.33 -10.42 -0.06
CA PRO A 6 13.97 -11.53 0.61
C PRO A 6 14.32 -11.15 2.06
N GLY A 7 14.11 -12.10 2.97
CA GLY A 7 14.45 -11.95 4.39
C GLY A 7 13.36 -11.30 5.24
N GLU A 8 13.72 -10.95 6.46
CA GLU A 8 12.84 -10.37 7.47
C GLU A 8 13.53 -9.18 8.15
N THR A 9 12.74 -8.28 8.75
CA THR A 9 13.27 -7.25 9.65
C THR A 9 13.85 -7.87 10.92
N SER A 10 14.51 -7.05 11.77
CA SER A 10 14.98 -7.47 13.10
C SER A 10 13.87 -8.06 13.99
N GLU A 11 12.64 -7.60 13.81
CA GLU A 11 11.45 -8.05 14.53
C GLU A 11 10.85 -9.34 13.93
N GLY A 12 11.36 -9.79 12.78
CA GLY A 12 10.86 -10.92 12.02
C GLY A 12 9.64 -10.58 11.15
N TYR A 13 9.52 -9.32 10.70
CA TYR A 13 8.46 -8.92 9.79
C TYR A 13 8.90 -9.12 8.35
N GLN A 14 7.99 -9.64 7.53
CA GLN A 14 8.22 -9.80 6.11
C GLN A 14 7.66 -8.59 5.36
N ILE A 15 8.23 -8.32 4.19
CA ILE A 15 8.02 -7.05 3.48
C ILE A 15 7.46 -7.30 2.09
N LEU A 16 6.31 -6.70 1.81
CA LEU A 16 5.79 -6.56 0.46
C LEU A 16 6.15 -5.17 -0.07
N TYR A 17 6.90 -5.14 -1.16
CA TYR A 17 7.34 -3.92 -1.83
C TYR A 17 6.54 -3.66 -3.10
N GLY A 18 6.14 -2.40 -3.31
CA GLY A 18 5.52 -1.93 -4.53
C GLY A 18 6.17 -0.68 -5.08
N THR A 19 6.20 -0.57 -6.40
CA THR A 19 6.65 0.62 -7.12
C THR A 19 5.91 0.78 -8.45
N PHE A 20 5.93 1.98 -9.02
CA PHE A 20 5.31 2.29 -10.30
C PHE A 20 6.33 2.09 -11.43
N LEU A 21 5.95 1.34 -12.47
CA LEU A 21 6.78 1.15 -13.66
C LEU A 21 6.45 2.16 -14.76
N ASP A 22 5.16 2.47 -14.89
CA ASP A 22 4.67 3.55 -15.74
C ASP A 22 4.31 4.74 -14.85
N LEU A 23 4.93 5.87 -15.14
CA LEU A 23 4.78 7.13 -14.40
C LEU A 23 3.93 8.14 -15.17
N ASP A 24 3.36 7.78 -16.33
CA ASP A 24 2.39 8.61 -17.01
C ASP A 24 1.05 8.54 -16.28
N PRO A 25 0.56 9.66 -15.70
CA PRO A 25 -0.73 9.69 -15.03
C PRO A 25 -1.89 9.25 -15.94
N ALA A 26 -1.79 9.43 -17.26
CA ALA A 26 -2.85 9.06 -18.20
C ALA A 26 -3.11 7.55 -18.24
N HIS A 27 -2.09 6.72 -17.96
CA HIS A 27 -2.21 5.26 -17.91
C HIS A 27 -2.56 4.75 -16.51
N TYR A 28 -2.58 5.62 -15.51
CA TYR A 28 -2.82 5.24 -14.13
C TYR A 28 -4.30 4.98 -13.84
N VAL A 29 -4.62 3.73 -13.47
CA VAL A 29 -5.94 3.32 -13.01
C VAL A 29 -5.82 2.74 -11.59
N TYR A 30 -6.17 3.55 -10.59
CA TYR A 30 -6.05 3.19 -9.16
C TYR A 30 -6.63 1.81 -8.82
N ASN A 31 -7.85 1.51 -9.30
CA ASN A 31 -8.52 0.26 -8.98
C ASN A 31 -7.81 -0.97 -9.53
N ASP A 32 -7.15 -0.87 -10.69
CA ASP A 32 -6.42 -1.99 -11.27
C ASP A 32 -5.09 -2.21 -10.54
N CYS A 33 -4.41 -1.14 -10.14
CA CYS A 33 -3.26 -1.22 -9.24
C CYS A 33 -3.62 -1.92 -7.91
N MET A 34 -4.75 -1.56 -7.28
CA MET A 34 -5.19 -2.17 -6.02
C MET A 34 -5.59 -3.64 -6.19
N LYS A 35 -6.25 -4.01 -7.29
CA LYS A 35 -6.53 -5.43 -7.59
C LYS A 35 -5.22 -6.22 -7.68
N PHE A 36 -4.24 -5.71 -8.42
CA PHE A 36 -2.98 -6.41 -8.60
C PHE A 36 -2.18 -6.50 -7.28
N TRP A 37 -2.14 -5.41 -6.49
CA TRP A 37 -1.57 -5.43 -5.13
C TRP A 37 -2.21 -6.52 -4.26
N ASN A 38 -3.54 -6.62 -4.26
CA ASN A 38 -4.26 -7.61 -3.46
C ASN A 38 -4.00 -9.03 -3.95
N MET A 39 -3.95 -9.27 -5.27
CA MET A 39 -3.61 -10.59 -5.81
C MET A 39 -2.22 -11.05 -5.36
N VAL A 40 -1.24 -10.15 -5.35
CA VAL A 40 0.12 -10.44 -4.90
C VAL A 40 0.15 -10.68 -3.38
N THR A 41 -0.59 -9.87 -2.62
CA THR A 41 -0.75 -10.05 -1.17
C THR A 41 -1.39 -11.40 -0.84
N ASP A 42 -2.47 -11.77 -1.53
CA ASP A 42 -3.17 -13.04 -1.34
C ASP A 42 -2.28 -14.23 -1.70
N LEU A 43 -1.52 -14.14 -2.79
CA LEU A 43 -0.55 -15.17 -3.17
C LEU A 43 0.52 -15.32 -2.09
N TRP A 44 1.09 -14.21 -1.65
CA TRP A 44 2.11 -14.20 -0.60
C TRP A 44 1.61 -14.84 0.71
N ILE A 45 0.40 -14.50 1.14
CA ILE A 45 -0.24 -15.08 2.33
C ILE A 45 -0.47 -16.58 2.18
N ARG A 46 -0.76 -17.06 0.97
CA ARG A 46 -0.97 -18.49 0.69
C ARG A 46 0.33 -19.28 0.68
N GLU A 47 1.41 -18.69 0.20
CA GLU A 47 2.70 -19.36 0.03
C GLU A 47 3.54 -19.35 1.32
N CYS A 48 3.39 -18.31 2.14
CA CYS A 48 4.14 -18.19 3.40
C CYS A 48 3.39 -18.81 4.59
N ALA A 49 4.13 -19.48 5.47
CA ALA A 49 3.61 -19.96 6.75
C ALA A 49 3.30 -18.79 7.71
N THR A 50 2.92 -19.09 8.94
CA THR A 50 2.60 -18.08 9.97
C THR A 50 3.76 -17.08 10.16
N MET A 51 3.57 -15.86 9.66
CA MET A 51 4.50 -14.74 9.80
C MET A 51 4.22 -13.93 11.08
N LYS A 52 5.27 -13.34 11.68
CA LYS A 52 5.11 -12.48 12.88
C LYS A 52 4.43 -11.14 12.59
N GLY A 53 4.50 -10.67 11.35
CA GLY A 53 3.96 -9.39 10.91
C GLY A 53 4.33 -9.07 9.47
N HIS A 54 3.58 -8.14 8.88
CA HIS A 54 3.70 -7.77 7.47
C HIS A 54 3.95 -6.26 7.37
N LEU A 55 4.93 -5.86 6.58
CA LEU A 55 5.19 -4.47 6.23
C LEU A 55 4.85 -4.25 4.77
N PHE A 56 4.08 -3.20 4.50
CA PHE A 56 3.84 -2.72 3.15
C PHE A 56 4.76 -1.54 2.90
N VAL A 57 5.61 -1.65 1.89
CA VAL A 57 6.51 -0.57 1.46
C VAL A 57 6.15 -0.18 0.05
N VAL A 58 5.78 1.08 -0.16
CA VAL A 58 5.39 1.62 -1.46
C VAL A 58 6.35 2.73 -1.83
N ASP A 59 7.14 2.49 -2.87
CA ASP A 59 7.94 3.52 -3.51
C ASP A 59 7.06 4.36 -4.41
N ILE A 60 6.99 5.66 -4.09
CA ILE A 60 6.19 6.66 -4.79
C ILE A 60 7.08 7.65 -5.56
N GLY A 61 8.33 7.30 -5.82
CA GLY A 61 9.21 8.07 -6.67
C GLY A 61 8.59 8.32 -8.05
N GLY A 62 8.55 9.58 -8.47
CA GLY A 62 7.96 9.99 -9.76
C GLY A 62 6.45 10.16 -9.76
N ILE A 63 5.76 9.89 -8.64
CA ILE A 63 4.33 10.18 -8.53
C ILE A 63 4.10 11.69 -8.49
N SER A 64 3.12 12.12 -9.27
CA SER A 64 2.78 13.53 -9.50
C SER A 64 1.34 13.83 -9.09
N PHE A 65 0.99 15.11 -9.01
CA PHE A 65 -0.39 15.55 -8.72
C PHE A 65 -1.42 14.99 -9.72
N GLY A 66 -1.02 14.69 -10.96
CA GLY A 66 -1.88 14.05 -11.95
C GLY A 66 -2.33 12.64 -11.54
N HIS A 67 -1.51 11.92 -10.77
CA HIS A 67 -1.89 10.62 -10.19
C HIS A 67 -2.87 10.80 -9.04
N ALA A 68 -2.60 11.76 -8.15
CA ALA A 68 -3.47 12.08 -7.02
C ALA A 68 -4.89 12.46 -7.48
N GLY A 69 -5.02 13.25 -8.56
CA GLY A 69 -6.31 13.60 -9.15
C GLY A 69 -7.09 12.41 -9.75
N ARG A 70 -6.44 11.27 -9.97
CA ARG A 70 -7.06 10.02 -10.47
C ARG A 70 -7.32 9.00 -9.37
N LEU A 71 -6.97 9.29 -8.12
CA LEU A 71 -7.36 8.47 -6.99
C LEU A 71 -8.88 8.53 -6.82
N SER A 72 -9.51 7.37 -6.66
CA SER A 72 -10.94 7.29 -6.35
C SER A 72 -11.12 7.45 -4.83
N PRO A 73 -11.82 8.49 -4.32
CA PRO A 73 -12.09 8.60 -2.88
C PRO A 73 -12.87 7.40 -2.32
N LEU A 74 -13.83 6.89 -3.10
CA LEU A 74 -14.57 5.69 -2.74
C LEU A 74 -13.65 4.45 -2.75
N GLY A 75 -12.73 4.36 -3.71
CA GLY A 75 -11.72 3.32 -3.77
C GLY A 75 -10.75 3.36 -2.59
N LEU A 76 -10.30 4.56 -2.18
CA LEU A 76 -9.47 4.76 -0.99
C LEU A 76 -10.20 4.32 0.27
N LYS A 77 -11.44 4.79 0.47
CA LYS A 77 -12.28 4.36 1.60
C LYS A 77 -12.41 2.85 1.65
N LYS A 78 -12.77 2.22 0.53
CA LYS A 78 -12.96 0.76 0.45
C LYS A 78 -11.68 0.00 0.80
N TYR A 79 -10.55 0.42 0.25
CA TYR A 79 -9.26 -0.22 0.50
C TYR A 79 -8.80 -0.03 1.94
N LEU A 80 -8.92 1.18 2.50
CA LEU A 80 -8.57 1.45 3.90
C LEU A 80 -9.46 0.70 4.88
N THR A 81 -10.76 0.55 4.58
CA THR A 81 -11.65 -0.32 5.37
C THR A 81 -11.18 -1.78 5.31
N PHE A 82 -10.84 -2.29 4.13
CA PHE A 82 -10.29 -3.65 3.99
C PHE A 82 -9.01 -3.81 4.82
N LEU A 83 -8.08 -2.85 4.72
CA LEU A 83 -6.79 -2.88 5.39
C LEU A 83 -6.92 -3.00 6.91
N GLN A 84 -7.95 -2.38 7.48
CA GLN A 84 -8.16 -2.27 8.94
C GLN A 84 -9.10 -3.35 9.49
N GLU A 85 -10.10 -3.77 8.73
CA GLU A 85 -11.17 -4.66 9.24
C GLU A 85 -11.10 -6.09 8.70
N ALA A 86 -10.42 -6.33 7.57
CA ALA A 86 -10.59 -7.57 6.81
C ALA A 86 -9.29 -8.16 6.26
N LEU A 87 -8.17 -7.44 6.30
CA LEU A 87 -6.88 -7.97 5.88
C LEU A 87 -6.52 -9.17 6.78
N PRO A 88 -6.34 -10.39 6.24
CA PRO A 88 -6.14 -11.60 7.04
C PRO A 88 -4.71 -11.74 7.57
N VAL A 89 -4.03 -10.62 7.81
CA VAL A 89 -2.66 -10.57 8.34
C VAL A 89 -2.46 -9.42 9.30
N ARG A 90 -1.44 -9.53 10.13
CA ARG A 90 -1.04 -8.46 11.04
C ARG A 90 -0.17 -7.45 10.31
N LEU A 91 -0.80 -6.40 9.80
CA LEU A 91 -0.07 -5.24 9.26
C LEU A 91 0.68 -4.54 10.41
N LYS A 92 1.98 -4.32 10.20
CA LYS A 92 2.90 -3.72 11.17
C LYS A 92 3.42 -2.36 10.76
N GLY A 93 3.16 -1.95 9.52
CA GLY A 93 3.56 -0.67 8.99
C GLY A 93 3.17 -0.53 7.53
N LEU A 94 2.83 0.70 7.15
CA LEU A 94 2.60 1.11 5.78
C LEU A 94 3.55 2.28 5.48
N HIS A 95 4.63 1.99 4.77
CA HIS A 95 5.71 2.94 4.52
C HIS A 95 5.67 3.43 3.08
N PHE A 96 5.64 4.75 2.91
CA PHE A 96 5.83 5.38 1.61
C PHE A 96 7.26 5.93 1.52
N VAL A 97 8.03 5.48 0.53
CA VAL A 97 9.43 5.89 0.33
C VAL A 97 9.58 6.74 -0.93
N ASN A 98 10.67 7.51 -1.00
CA ASN A 98 10.91 8.51 -2.05
C ASN A 98 9.73 9.50 -2.17
N SER A 99 9.22 9.95 -1.03
CA SER A 99 8.04 10.80 -0.98
C SER A 99 8.29 12.14 -1.68
N MET A 100 7.31 12.53 -2.49
CA MET A 100 7.24 13.82 -3.15
C MET A 100 6.13 14.67 -2.49
N PRO A 101 6.09 16.00 -2.68
CA PRO A 101 5.08 16.87 -2.05
C PRO A 101 3.61 16.45 -2.30
N VAL A 102 3.34 15.73 -3.40
CA VAL A 102 2.02 15.14 -3.68
C VAL A 102 1.54 14.19 -2.58
N MET A 103 2.45 13.55 -1.83
CA MET A 103 2.08 12.61 -0.78
C MET A 103 1.24 13.27 0.31
N GLU A 104 1.47 14.55 0.63
CA GLU A 104 0.63 15.27 1.60
C GLU A 104 -0.83 15.37 1.15
N VAL A 105 -1.06 15.54 -0.16
CA VAL A 105 -2.42 15.53 -0.73
C VAL A 105 -3.04 14.14 -0.61
N ILE A 106 -2.28 13.10 -0.95
CA ILE A 106 -2.75 11.70 -0.85
C ILE A 106 -3.07 11.34 0.61
N LEU A 107 -2.19 11.68 1.55
CA LEU A 107 -2.43 11.51 2.98
C LEU A 107 -3.67 12.28 3.44
N GLY A 108 -3.86 13.52 2.97
CA GLY A 108 -5.06 14.31 3.23
C GLY A 108 -6.35 13.60 2.77
N MET A 109 -6.31 12.91 1.63
CA MET A 109 -7.44 12.11 1.13
C MET A 109 -7.66 10.81 1.91
N MET A 110 -6.59 10.20 2.44
CA MET A 110 -6.64 8.95 3.21
C MET A 110 -7.12 9.16 4.65
N LYS A 111 -6.64 10.22 5.32
CA LYS A 111 -6.87 10.52 6.75
C LYS A 111 -8.32 10.34 7.22
N PRO A 112 -9.37 10.82 6.51
CA PRO A 112 -10.76 10.66 6.93
C PRO A 112 -11.23 9.20 7.08
N PHE A 113 -10.50 8.24 6.49
CA PHE A 113 -10.84 6.82 6.49
C PHE A 113 -9.87 5.96 7.33
N MET A 114 -8.88 6.59 7.99
CA MET A 114 -7.93 5.90 8.86
C MET A 114 -8.39 5.97 10.31
N LYS A 115 -8.46 4.82 10.97
CA LYS A 115 -8.62 4.71 12.41
C LYS A 115 -7.30 5.01 13.10
N LYS A 116 -7.36 5.29 14.40
CA LYS A 116 -6.18 5.63 15.20
C LYS A 116 -5.13 4.52 15.16
N GLU A 117 -5.56 3.27 15.21
CA GLU A 117 -4.68 2.11 15.17
C GLU A 117 -3.83 2.10 13.90
N LEU A 118 -4.41 2.42 12.73
CA LEU A 118 -3.66 2.48 11.47
C LEU A 118 -2.72 3.70 11.40
N MET A 119 -3.05 4.79 12.08
CA MET A 119 -2.17 5.97 12.15
C MET A 119 -1.00 5.77 13.11
N ASP A 120 -1.14 4.86 14.09
CA ASP A 120 -0.16 4.58 15.14
C ASP A 120 0.76 3.38 14.81
N ILE A 121 0.53 2.67 13.69
CA ILE A 121 1.44 1.61 13.21
C ILE A 121 2.62 2.15 12.40
#